data_AF-A0A957LMJ7-F1
#
_entry.id   AF-A0A957LMJ7-F1
#
_cell.length_a   1.000
_cell.length_b   1.000
_cell.length_c   1.000
_cell.angle_alpha   90.00
_cell.angle_beta   90.00
_cell.angle_gamma   90.00
#
_symmetry.space_group_name_H-M   'P 1'
#
loop_
_entity.id
_entity.type
_entity.pdbx_description
1 polymer ?
#
loop_
_entity_poly.entity_id
_entity_poly.type
_entity_poly.pdbx_seq_one_letter_code
_entity_poly.pdbx_strand_id
1 'polypeptide(L)'
;MVRIKSVQSGFESRRSTPALTWRRLARSGLAGMAVVVVLLAATVVQAHAQDNAEPADAPAPALCRFGVNVANQPVTEFDIEPLRIGWYIDYSANSSPSHPNGADYVPIIRLTPAEVNGQPSYNYYPSGAALDAAIAGNPGADWIIGNEPDRLYYQDELRPQVYAEAYHDMYYLIKGKDPAARIFAGAIVQPTPVRLQYLDIVLKTYVERYGEPMPVDGWAIHNFILNERSCGHYADEANKPADYAITKTQPTYNSGLVCWGADIPPGLTAVDGLVIRIYEPFYDPQTRKYSELPLTADINLFAQQIVRFRQWMYDRGYTNHPLYLSEYGVLLPERFGFTTSIVNKFMTDTFNYLLNTTDARLGYPADNYRLVQRLSWYSTVDPGFNGSLYTSLSNVPTQPPFELSPMGANYQAYTAPITVTTSVSLTELAIIPGSVLST
;
A
#
# COMPACT_ATOMS: atom_id res chain seq x y z
N MET A 1 -21.52 6.98 -3.08
CA MET A 1 -21.73 8.30 -3.72
C MET A 1 -22.81 9.07 -2.96
N VAL A 2 -22.46 10.08 -2.15
CA VAL A 2 -23.41 11.05 -1.55
C VAL A 2 -22.73 12.43 -1.52
N ARG A 3 -23.25 13.40 -2.28
CA ARG A 3 -22.83 14.83 -2.30
C ARG A 3 -23.85 15.66 -1.50
N ILE A 4 -23.39 16.52 -0.59
CA ILE A 4 -24.19 17.63 -0.01
C ILE A 4 -23.32 18.90 0.09
N LYS A 5 -23.93 20.04 -0.26
CA LYS A 5 -23.35 21.38 -0.51
C LYS A 5 -22.76 22.07 0.75
N SER A 6 -21.66 22.80 0.58
CA SER A 6 -21.02 23.63 1.62
C SER A 6 -21.62 25.05 1.69
N VAL A 7 -21.60 25.63 2.90
CA VAL A 7 -21.84 27.05 3.18
C VAL A 7 -20.60 27.58 3.92
N GLN A 8 -20.02 28.67 3.42
CA GLN A 8 -18.78 29.30 3.89
C GLN A 8 -19.02 30.29 5.05
N SER A 9 -18.07 30.32 5.99
CA SER A 9 -17.64 31.50 6.79
C SER A 9 -16.27 31.11 7.38
N GLY A 10 -15.13 31.77 7.19
CA GLY A 10 -14.84 33.18 6.96
C GLY A 10 -14.37 33.81 8.28
N PHE A 11 -13.08 33.78 8.60
CA PHE A 11 -12.45 34.74 9.53
C PHE A 11 -10.92 34.80 9.38
N GLU A 12 -10.42 36.03 9.34
CA GLU A 12 -9.04 36.46 9.07
C GLU A 12 -8.16 36.64 10.32
N SER A 13 -6.86 36.35 10.12
CA SER A 13 -5.67 37.12 10.54
C SER A 13 -5.37 37.43 12.03
N ARG A 14 -4.15 37.16 12.51
CA ARG A 14 -2.98 38.09 12.45
C ARG A 14 -1.78 37.59 13.27
N ARG A 15 -0.61 37.91 12.70
CA ARG A 15 0.79 37.81 13.15
C ARG A 15 1.08 38.38 14.55
N SER A 16 2.14 37.89 15.21
CA SER A 16 3.36 38.67 15.50
C SER A 16 4.42 37.88 16.30
N THR A 17 5.68 37.96 15.84
CA THR A 17 6.92 37.75 16.62
C THR A 17 7.43 39.14 17.10
N PRO A 18 8.37 39.22 18.07
CA PRO A 18 9.78 39.33 17.67
C PRO A 18 10.82 38.72 18.65
N ALA A 19 12.06 38.72 18.14
CA ALA A 19 13.32 38.21 18.67
C ALA A 19 13.90 38.93 19.90
N LEU A 20 14.88 38.31 20.57
CA LEU A 20 16.12 38.98 20.99
C LEU A 20 17.26 38.00 21.36
N THR A 21 18.44 38.36 20.86
CA THR A 21 19.80 37.79 20.94
C THR A 21 20.42 37.79 22.35
N TRP A 22 21.57 37.13 22.59
CA TRP A 22 22.83 37.74 23.11
C TRP A 22 23.96 36.69 23.33
N ARG A 23 25.03 36.86 22.54
CA ARG A 23 26.50 36.75 22.76
C ARG A 23 27.22 35.55 23.44
N ARG A 24 28.19 35.07 22.63
CA ARG A 24 29.52 34.43 22.85
C ARG A 24 30.28 34.73 24.14
N LEU A 25 31.09 33.74 24.57
CA LEU A 25 32.49 33.95 25.01
C LEU A 25 33.34 32.68 24.73
N ALA A 26 34.57 32.91 24.27
CA ALA A 26 35.60 31.93 23.94
C ALA A 26 36.63 31.82 25.06
N ARG A 27 37.39 30.71 25.13
CA ARG A 27 38.88 30.72 25.15
C ARG A 27 39.49 29.31 25.23
N SER A 28 40.63 29.23 24.55
CA SER A 28 41.56 28.14 24.31
C SER A 28 42.57 27.94 25.45
N GLY A 29 43.20 26.76 25.51
CA GLY A 29 44.38 26.47 26.33
C GLY A 29 45.04 25.15 25.89
N LEU A 30 46.35 25.21 25.62
CA LEU A 30 47.20 24.18 24.99
C LEU A 30 48.27 23.68 25.97
N ALA A 31 48.70 22.43 25.74
CA ALA A 31 50.03 21.85 25.96
C ALA A 31 50.44 21.19 27.30
N GLY A 32 50.99 19.97 27.18
CA GLY A 32 51.81 19.26 28.17
C GLY A 32 52.13 17.80 27.77
N MET A 33 53.33 17.55 27.22
CA MET A 33 53.89 16.27 26.71
C MET A 33 54.41 15.29 27.77
N ALA A 34 54.41 13.97 27.47
CA ALA A 34 55.59 13.06 27.36
C ALA A 34 55.17 11.56 27.40
N VAL A 35 55.12 10.83 26.27
CA VAL A 35 56.10 9.86 25.69
C VAL A 35 56.31 8.56 26.49
N VAL A 36 55.97 7.40 25.91
CA VAL A 36 56.86 6.23 25.64
C VAL A 36 56.26 5.37 24.51
N VAL A 37 57.14 4.95 23.60
CA VAL A 37 56.95 4.24 22.32
C VAL A 37 56.87 2.72 22.50
N VAL A 38 55.98 2.04 21.76
CA VAL A 38 56.22 0.66 21.28
C VAL A 38 55.75 0.57 19.83
N LEU A 39 56.71 0.26 18.94
CA LEU A 39 56.54 0.04 17.50
C LEU A 39 55.90 -1.32 17.22
N LEU A 40 54.81 -1.33 16.46
CA LEU A 40 54.37 -2.48 15.66
C LEU A 40 53.87 -1.93 14.32
N ALA A 41 54.60 -2.28 13.26
CA ALA A 41 54.30 -1.87 11.90
C ALA A 41 53.00 -2.54 11.42
N ALA A 42 51.95 -1.73 11.28
CA ALA A 42 50.82 -2.04 10.44
C ALA A 42 50.82 -1.01 9.30
N THR A 43 50.97 -1.49 8.07
CA THR A 43 50.75 -0.68 6.87
C THR A 43 49.29 -0.22 6.85
N VAL A 44 49.05 0.98 7.37
CA VAL A 44 47.79 1.68 7.16
C VAL A 44 47.82 2.20 5.74
N VAL A 45 47.05 1.55 4.85
CA VAL A 45 46.62 2.19 3.61
C VAL A 45 45.80 3.40 4.05
N GLN A 46 46.36 4.61 3.91
CA GLN A 46 45.59 5.83 4.00
C GLN A 46 44.63 5.83 2.82
N ALA A 47 43.39 5.40 3.07
CA ALA A 47 42.28 5.77 2.22
C ALA A 47 42.21 7.30 2.25
N HIS A 48 42.63 7.95 1.17
CA HIS A 48 42.23 9.30 0.90
C HIS A 48 40.70 9.29 0.79
N ALA A 49 40.02 9.66 1.88
CA ALA A 49 38.66 10.15 1.79
C ALA A 49 38.74 11.41 0.94
N GLN A 50 38.51 11.26 -0.36
CA GLN A 50 38.04 12.38 -1.15
C GLN A 50 36.70 12.75 -0.54
N ASP A 51 36.66 13.86 0.20
CA ASP A 51 35.45 14.63 0.46
C ASP A 51 34.88 15.03 -0.91
N ASN A 52 34.20 14.09 -1.56
CA ASN A 52 33.25 14.40 -2.59
C ASN A 52 32.07 14.99 -1.83
N ALA A 53 32.12 16.29 -1.58
CA ALA A 53 30.92 17.05 -1.28
C ALA A 53 29.92 16.74 -2.40
N GLU A 54 28.92 15.92 -2.07
CA GLU A 54 27.80 15.62 -2.94
C GLU A 54 27.24 16.97 -3.42
N PRO A 55 27.07 17.20 -4.73
CA PRO A 55 26.58 18.49 -5.20
C PRO A 55 25.25 18.77 -4.50
N ALA A 56 25.17 19.93 -3.84
CA ALA A 56 24.03 20.33 -3.02
C ALA A 56 22.68 20.46 -3.77
N ASP A 57 22.68 20.17 -5.07
CA ASP A 57 21.55 20.23 -6.00
C ASP A 57 21.15 18.85 -6.58
N ALA A 58 21.76 17.73 -6.14
CA ALA A 58 21.27 16.41 -6.55
C ALA A 58 19.96 16.08 -5.80
N PRO A 59 18.90 15.63 -6.49
CA PRO A 59 17.66 15.18 -5.84
C PRO A 59 17.97 14.13 -4.78
N ALA A 60 17.33 14.23 -3.61
CA ALA A 60 17.49 13.23 -2.57
C ALA A 60 17.09 11.85 -3.12
N PRO A 61 17.88 10.78 -2.86
CA PRO A 61 17.64 9.50 -3.49
C PRO A 61 16.29 8.91 -3.07
N ALA A 62 15.62 8.28 -4.03
CA ALA A 62 14.36 7.59 -3.84
C ALA A 62 14.46 6.48 -2.77
N LEU A 63 13.39 6.29 -2.00
CA LEU A 63 13.29 5.28 -0.96
C LEU A 63 12.54 4.07 -1.50
N CYS A 64 13.26 2.98 -1.78
CA CYS A 64 12.72 1.78 -2.47
C CYS A 64 11.45 1.16 -1.85
N ARG A 65 11.20 1.37 -0.55
CA ARG A 65 9.99 0.87 0.12
C ARG A 65 8.79 1.77 -0.08
N PHE A 66 9.00 3.07 -0.17
CA PHE A 66 7.95 4.08 -0.16
C PHE A 66 7.37 4.22 -1.54
N GLY A 67 6.06 4.10 -1.64
CA GLY A 67 5.31 4.30 -2.85
C GLY A 67 4.04 5.08 -2.62
N VAL A 68 3.38 5.39 -3.74
CA VAL A 68 2.14 6.14 -3.79
C VAL A 68 1.23 5.57 -4.88
N ASN A 69 -0.06 5.52 -4.58
CA ASN A 69 -1.09 5.25 -5.57
C ASN A 69 -1.37 6.53 -6.37
N VAL A 70 -1.08 6.51 -7.66
CA VAL A 70 -1.31 7.63 -8.58
C VAL A 70 -2.74 7.52 -9.11
N ALA A 71 -3.56 8.50 -8.76
CA ALA A 71 -4.97 8.54 -9.12
C ALA A 71 -5.31 9.83 -9.86
N ASN A 72 -6.33 9.74 -10.73
CA ASN A 72 -7.00 10.84 -11.45
C ASN A 72 -6.18 11.64 -12.49
N GLN A 73 -4.85 11.69 -12.38
CA GLN A 73 -3.93 12.33 -13.32
C GLN A 73 -2.66 11.49 -13.47
N PRO A 74 -1.90 11.62 -14.59
CA PRO A 74 -0.63 10.95 -14.71
C PRO A 74 0.38 11.48 -13.68
N VAL A 75 1.32 10.62 -13.29
CA VAL A 75 2.31 10.92 -12.23
C VAL A 75 3.12 12.21 -12.51
N THR A 76 3.27 12.57 -13.79
CA THR A 76 3.99 13.75 -14.26
C THR A 76 3.33 15.09 -13.90
N GLU A 77 2.06 15.09 -13.49
CA GLU A 77 1.35 16.30 -13.06
C GLU A 77 1.65 16.67 -11.60
N PHE A 78 2.28 15.77 -10.83
CA PHE A 78 2.57 15.96 -9.42
C PHE A 78 4.07 16.18 -9.21
N ASP A 79 4.43 17.11 -8.33
CA ASP A 79 5.81 17.28 -7.88
C ASP A 79 6.19 16.18 -6.88
N ILE A 80 6.49 14.98 -7.39
CA ILE A 80 6.74 13.77 -6.60
C ILE A 80 8.13 13.76 -5.95
N GLU A 81 9.08 14.56 -6.45
CA GLU A 81 10.47 14.56 -5.98
C GLU A 81 10.59 14.67 -4.45
N PRO A 82 9.89 15.60 -3.78
CA PRO A 82 10.03 15.78 -2.34
C PRO A 82 9.46 14.61 -1.52
N LEU A 83 8.60 13.78 -2.11
CA LEU A 83 8.09 12.57 -1.45
C LEU A 83 9.11 11.43 -1.43
N ARG A 84 10.15 11.49 -2.28
CA ARG A 84 11.21 10.48 -2.39
C ARG A 84 10.68 9.05 -2.59
N ILE A 85 9.58 8.88 -3.34
CA ILE A 85 9.02 7.56 -3.60
C ILE A 85 9.97 6.72 -4.46
N GLY A 86 10.10 5.44 -4.15
CA GLY A 86 10.86 4.48 -4.94
C GLY A 86 10.01 3.66 -5.91
N TRP A 87 8.68 3.73 -5.81
CA TRP A 87 7.78 3.03 -6.72
C TRP A 87 6.38 3.64 -6.72
N TYR A 88 5.58 3.33 -7.73
CA TYR A 88 4.16 3.73 -7.77
C TYR A 88 3.31 2.73 -8.55
N ILE A 89 2.00 2.79 -8.30
CA ILE A 89 0.96 2.11 -9.10
C ILE A 89 -0.06 3.14 -9.60
N ASP A 90 -0.68 2.88 -10.75
CA ASP A 90 -1.74 3.72 -11.35
C ASP A 90 -2.98 2.91 -11.77
N TYR A 91 -3.09 1.67 -11.27
CA TYR A 91 -4.18 0.73 -11.58
C TYR A 91 -4.29 0.35 -13.05
N SER A 92 -3.23 0.56 -13.82
CA SER A 92 -3.13 0.21 -15.23
C SER A 92 -1.86 -0.58 -15.52
N ALA A 93 -1.66 -0.94 -16.79
CA ALA A 93 -0.41 -1.45 -17.31
C ALA A 93 -0.01 -0.65 -18.55
N ASN A 94 0.66 0.49 -18.31
CA ASN A 94 1.16 1.37 -19.36
C ASN A 94 2.42 0.79 -20.01
N SER A 95 2.52 0.86 -21.34
CA SER A 95 3.69 0.41 -22.11
C SER A 95 4.84 1.41 -22.15
N SER A 96 4.64 2.63 -21.71
CA SER A 96 5.69 3.65 -21.60
C SER A 96 5.42 4.53 -20.37
N PRO A 97 5.51 3.95 -19.17
CA PRO A 97 5.32 4.70 -17.93
C PRO A 97 6.42 5.73 -17.74
N SER A 98 6.14 6.75 -16.93
CA SER A 98 7.15 7.69 -16.47
C SER A 98 7.86 7.14 -15.24
N HIS A 99 9.16 7.36 -15.11
CA HIS A 99 9.95 6.95 -13.94
C HIS A 99 10.48 8.18 -13.19
N PRO A 100 9.60 8.99 -12.56
CA PRO A 100 10.04 10.20 -11.87
C PRO A 100 11.05 9.83 -10.78
N ASN A 101 12.22 10.48 -10.81
CA ASN A 101 13.35 10.19 -9.93
C ASN A 101 13.76 8.71 -9.87
N GLY A 102 13.56 7.97 -10.96
CA GLY A 102 13.88 6.56 -11.04
C GLY A 102 12.94 5.63 -10.27
N ALA A 103 11.74 6.11 -9.89
CA ALA A 103 10.74 5.26 -9.25
C ALA A 103 10.31 4.10 -10.17
N ASP A 104 10.20 2.91 -9.60
CA ASP A 104 9.69 1.73 -10.30
C ASP A 104 8.20 1.91 -10.61
N TYR A 105 7.79 1.57 -11.83
CA TYR A 105 6.39 1.39 -12.15
C TYR A 105 6.00 -0.07 -11.93
N VAL A 106 4.91 -0.32 -11.20
CA VAL A 106 4.37 -1.66 -10.98
C VAL A 106 3.05 -1.78 -11.73
N PRO A 107 3.04 -2.41 -12.92
CA PRO A 107 1.82 -2.59 -13.69
C PRO A 107 0.80 -3.48 -12.95
N ILE A 108 -0.48 -3.17 -13.13
CA ILE A 108 -1.60 -3.94 -12.60
C ILE A 108 -2.47 -4.45 -13.74
N ILE A 109 -2.65 -5.77 -13.80
CA ILE A 109 -3.67 -6.38 -14.66
C ILE A 109 -5.01 -6.27 -13.96
N ARG A 110 -5.93 -5.51 -14.57
CA ARG A 110 -7.32 -5.42 -14.13
C ARG A 110 -8.10 -6.59 -14.66
N LEU A 111 -8.91 -7.20 -13.80
CA LEU A 111 -9.81 -8.29 -14.15
C LEU A 111 -11.25 -7.83 -14.01
N THR A 112 -12.17 -8.40 -14.77
CA THR A 112 -13.61 -8.18 -14.58
C THR A 112 -14.40 -9.45 -14.81
N PRO A 113 -15.58 -9.62 -14.17
CA PRO A 113 -16.41 -10.80 -14.37
C PRO A 113 -16.88 -10.89 -15.83
N ALA A 114 -16.90 -12.12 -16.35
CA ALA A 114 -17.46 -12.43 -17.66
C ALA A 114 -18.24 -13.74 -17.61
N GLU A 115 -18.90 -14.08 -18.72
CA GLU A 115 -19.51 -15.39 -18.90
C GLU A 115 -19.15 -15.94 -20.28
N VAL A 116 -18.81 -17.23 -20.34
CA VAL A 116 -18.59 -17.97 -21.58
C VAL A 116 -19.47 -19.20 -21.55
N ASN A 117 -20.38 -19.33 -22.52
CA ASN A 117 -21.36 -20.43 -22.59
C ASN A 117 -22.19 -20.61 -21.30
N GLY A 118 -22.54 -19.51 -20.63
CA GLY A 118 -23.29 -19.50 -19.38
C GLY A 118 -22.52 -19.99 -18.16
N GLN A 119 -21.18 -20.11 -18.26
CA GLN A 119 -20.30 -20.39 -17.12
C GLN A 119 -19.53 -19.13 -16.73
N PRO A 120 -19.33 -18.86 -15.42
CA PRO A 120 -18.50 -17.76 -14.95
C PRO A 120 -17.09 -17.82 -15.55
N SER A 121 -16.61 -16.67 -16.01
CA SER A 121 -15.28 -16.46 -16.59
C SER A 121 -14.81 -15.04 -16.26
N TYR A 122 -13.76 -14.57 -16.91
CA TYR A 122 -13.20 -13.24 -16.69
C TYR A 122 -12.78 -12.56 -18.01
N ASN A 123 -12.78 -11.24 -18.00
CA ASN A 123 -12.01 -10.43 -18.94
C ASN A 123 -10.79 -9.85 -18.21
N TYR A 124 -9.79 -9.42 -18.97
CA TYR A 124 -8.60 -8.73 -18.45
C TYR A 124 -8.28 -7.49 -19.27
N TYR A 125 -7.66 -6.50 -18.64
CA TYR A 125 -7.25 -5.24 -19.26
C TYR A 125 -5.88 -4.75 -18.74
N PRO A 126 -4.99 -4.26 -19.62
CA PRO A 126 -5.10 -4.30 -21.09
C PRO A 126 -5.04 -5.74 -21.63
N SER A 127 -5.50 -5.96 -22.87
CA SER A 127 -5.53 -7.28 -23.50
C SER A 127 -4.88 -7.30 -24.89
N GLY A 128 -4.52 -8.51 -25.36
CA GLY A 128 -3.92 -8.72 -26.67
C GLY A 128 -2.65 -7.87 -26.89
N ALA A 129 -2.56 -7.21 -28.04
CA ALA A 129 -1.39 -6.42 -28.43
C ALA A 129 -1.05 -5.27 -27.45
N ALA A 130 -2.05 -4.73 -26.74
CA ALA A 130 -1.81 -3.70 -25.74
C ALA A 130 -1.10 -4.27 -24.51
N LEU A 131 -1.47 -5.48 -24.07
CA LEU A 131 -0.75 -6.19 -23.01
C LEU A 131 0.66 -6.59 -23.46
N ASP A 132 0.81 -7.06 -24.69
CA ASP A 132 2.13 -7.38 -25.25
C ASP A 132 3.07 -6.17 -25.24
N ALA A 133 2.56 -5.00 -25.64
CA ALA A 133 3.31 -3.75 -25.57
C ALA A 133 3.63 -3.34 -24.13
N ALA A 134 2.69 -3.55 -23.20
CA ALA A 134 2.90 -3.26 -21.78
C ALA A 134 4.00 -4.15 -21.18
N ILE A 135 4.03 -5.44 -21.49
CA ILE A 135 5.07 -6.37 -21.03
C ILE A 135 6.43 -5.98 -21.63
N ALA A 136 6.49 -5.74 -22.94
CA ALA A 136 7.74 -5.36 -23.62
C ALA A 136 8.30 -4.00 -23.13
N GLY A 137 7.42 -3.08 -22.74
CA GLY A 137 7.79 -1.77 -22.21
C GLY A 137 8.29 -1.78 -20.76
N ASN A 138 8.06 -2.87 -20.01
CA ASN A 138 8.39 -2.98 -18.59
C ASN A 138 9.21 -4.25 -18.27
N PRO A 139 10.40 -4.41 -18.88
CA PRO A 139 11.20 -5.62 -18.70
C PRO A 139 11.68 -5.78 -17.25
N GLY A 140 11.49 -6.98 -16.69
CA GLY A 140 11.87 -7.32 -15.32
C GLY A 140 11.01 -6.68 -14.23
N ALA A 141 9.90 -6.03 -14.59
CA ALA A 141 9.05 -5.32 -13.63
C ALA A 141 8.31 -6.26 -12.67
N ASP A 142 7.88 -5.70 -11.55
CA ASP A 142 6.89 -6.34 -10.69
C ASP A 142 5.50 -6.11 -11.27
N TRP A 143 4.71 -7.17 -11.41
CA TRP A 143 3.33 -7.10 -11.87
C TRP A 143 2.39 -7.55 -10.76
N ILE A 144 1.29 -6.83 -10.57
CA ILE A 144 0.19 -7.29 -9.72
C ILE A 144 -0.94 -7.80 -10.63
N ILE A 145 -1.40 -9.02 -10.40
CA ILE A 145 -2.56 -9.57 -11.11
C ILE A 145 -3.78 -9.43 -10.22
N GLY A 146 -4.74 -8.62 -10.66
CA GLY A 146 -5.96 -8.29 -9.93
C GLY A 146 -5.81 -7.07 -9.02
N ASN A 147 -6.88 -6.30 -8.90
CA ASN A 147 -7.04 -5.25 -7.90
C ASN A 147 -8.33 -5.50 -7.12
N GLU A 148 -8.21 -5.93 -5.87
CA GLU A 148 -9.34 -6.31 -5.00
C GLU A 148 -10.32 -7.28 -5.71
N PRO A 149 -9.85 -8.43 -6.24
CA PRO A 149 -10.73 -9.43 -6.86
C PRO A 149 -11.80 -9.94 -5.88
N ASP A 150 -11.56 -9.80 -4.57
CA ASP A 150 -12.46 -10.18 -3.50
C ASP A 150 -13.42 -9.06 -3.04
N ARG A 151 -13.62 -8.02 -3.87
CA ARG A 151 -14.55 -6.91 -3.60
C ARG A 151 -15.71 -6.88 -4.59
N LEU A 152 -16.94 -6.97 -4.08
CA LEU A 152 -18.17 -6.77 -4.83
C LEU A 152 -18.34 -5.30 -5.31
N TYR A 153 -18.90 -5.12 -6.50
CA TYR A 153 -19.44 -3.90 -7.11
C TYR A 153 -18.46 -2.78 -7.53
N TYR A 154 -17.25 -2.75 -6.96
CA TYR A 154 -16.38 -1.58 -7.08
C TYR A 154 -15.05 -1.86 -7.79
N GLN A 155 -14.66 -3.12 -7.91
CA GLN A 155 -13.34 -3.51 -8.38
C GLN A 155 -13.45 -4.75 -9.27
N ASP A 156 -12.47 -5.65 -9.20
CA ASP A 156 -12.34 -6.74 -10.15
C ASP A 156 -13.38 -7.87 -9.93
N GLU A 157 -13.98 -7.98 -8.73
CA GLU A 157 -15.18 -8.77 -8.43
C GLU A 157 -15.17 -10.24 -8.92
N LEU A 158 -14.06 -10.96 -8.76
CA LEU A 158 -14.01 -12.35 -9.18
C LEU A 158 -14.39 -13.30 -8.05
N ARG A 159 -15.19 -14.33 -8.36
CA ARG A 159 -15.29 -15.51 -7.50
C ARG A 159 -13.90 -16.16 -7.38
N PRO A 160 -13.56 -16.77 -6.23
CA PRO A 160 -12.20 -17.27 -6.00
C PRO A 160 -11.77 -18.34 -7.01
N GLN A 161 -12.70 -19.14 -7.53
CA GLN A 161 -12.41 -20.13 -8.56
C GLN A 161 -12.02 -19.49 -9.91
N VAL A 162 -12.69 -18.38 -10.25
CA VAL A 162 -12.43 -17.64 -11.49
C VAL A 162 -11.14 -16.84 -11.37
N TYR A 163 -10.85 -16.27 -10.18
CA TYR A 163 -9.57 -15.62 -9.95
C TYR A 163 -8.39 -16.59 -10.04
N ALA A 164 -8.53 -17.83 -9.55
CA ALA A 164 -7.48 -18.85 -9.71
C ALA A 164 -7.16 -19.14 -11.20
N GLU A 165 -8.18 -19.16 -12.06
CA GLU A 165 -8.02 -19.29 -13.51
C GLU A 165 -7.35 -18.06 -14.12
N ALA A 166 -7.90 -16.88 -13.85
CA ALA A 166 -7.38 -15.63 -14.37
C ALA A 166 -5.91 -15.42 -13.98
N TYR A 167 -5.57 -15.74 -12.73
CA TYR A 167 -4.21 -15.67 -12.24
C TYR A 167 -3.28 -16.62 -12.99
N HIS A 168 -3.67 -17.89 -13.19
CA HIS A 168 -2.88 -18.87 -13.95
C HIS A 168 -2.55 -18.36 -15.35
N ASP A 169 -3.59 -17.97 -16.08
CA ASP A 169 -3.48 -17.59 -17.48
C ASP A 169 -2.59 -16.34 -17.64
N MET A 170 -2.78 -15.33 -16.77
CA MET A 170 -1.99 -14.10 -16.80
C MET A 170 -0.54 -14.32 -16.31
N TYR A 171 -0.33 -15.16 -15.29
CA TYR A 171 1.01 -15.51 -14.81
C TYR A 171 1.85 -16.10 -15.94
N TYR A 172 1.34 -17.13 -16.63
CA TYR A 172 2.08 -17.80 -17.70
C TYR A 172 2.18 -16.97 -18.98
N LEU A 173 1.19 -16.11 -19.27
CA LEU A 173 1.28 -15.15 -20.37
C LEU A 173 2.45 -14.18 -20.16
N ILE A 174 2.52 -13.55 -18.98
CA ILE A 174 3.57 -12.57 -18.66
C ILE A 174 4.93 -13.28 -18.61
N LYS A 175 5.06 -14.36 -17.84
CA LYS A 175 6.33 -15.12 -17.72
C LYS A 175 6.83 -15.67 -19.06
N GLY A 176 5.93 -16.02 -19.98
CA GLY A 176 6.29 -16.50 -21.32
C GLY A 176 6.89 -15.42 -22.21
N LYS A 177 6.58 -14.14 -21.96
CA LYS A 177 7.10 -12.98 -22.71
C LYS A 177 8.27 -12.29 -22.01
N ASP A 178 8.23 -12.27 -20.68
CA ASP A 178 9.28 -11.73 -19.83
C ASP A 178 9.53 -12.68 -18.63
N PRO A 179 10.50 -13.60 -18.77
CA PRO A 179 10.87 -14.51 -17.68
C PRO A 179 11.44 -13.81 -16.44
N ALA A 180 11.92 -12.57 -16.56
CA ALA A 180 12.49 -11.81 -15.46
C ALA A 180 11.44 -11.04 -14.64
N ALA A 181 10.22 -10.85 -15.17
CA ALA A 181 9.12 -10.22 -14.44
C ALA A 181 8.81 -10.99 -13.15
N ARG A 182 8.47 -10.27 -12.07
CA ARG A 182 7.99 -10.89 -10.82
C ARG A 182 6.49 -10.69 -10.69
N ILE A 183 5.76 -11.76 -10.41
CA ILE A 183 4.30 -11.75 -10.38
C ILE A 183 3.79 -11.85 -8.94
N PHE A 184 3.03 -10.84 -8.56
CA PHE A 184 2.40 -10.71 -7.26
C PHE A 184 0.91 -11.03 -7.37
N ALA A 185 0.47 -12.03 -6.61
CA ALA A 185 -0.94 -12.36 -6.49
C ALA A 185 -1.62 -11.44 -5.48
N GLY A 186 -2.86 -11.06 -5.78
CA GLY A 186 -3.79 -10.56 -4.79
C GLY A 186 -4.22 -9.13 -5.03
N ALA A 187 -3.71 -8.23 -4.17
CA ALA A 187 -4.31 -6.94 -3.82
C ALA A 187 -5.72 -7.08 -3.23
N ILE A 188 -5.94 -8.07 -2.35
CA ILE A 188 -7.19 -8.19 -1.58
C ILE A 188 -7.42 -6.93 -0.72
N VAL A 189 -8.67 -6.49 -0.52
CA VAL A 189 -8.97 -5.18 0.13
C VAL A 189 -8.36 -5.04 1.53
N GLN A 190 -8.35 -6.14 2.29
CA GLN A 190 -7.82 -6.20 3.65
C GLN A 190 -7.63 -7.66 4.08
N PRO A 191 -6.66 -8.00 4.92
CA PRO A 191 -6.42 -9.39 5.30
C PRO A 191 -7.26 -9.80 6.52
N THR A 192 -8.59 -9.81 6.38
CA THR A 192 -9.54 -10.31 7.38
C THR A 192 -9.75 -11.84 7.26
N PRO A 193 -10.24 -12.53 8.30
CA PRO A 193 -10.48 -13.97 8.22
C PRO A 193 -11.35 -14.41 7.02
N VAL A 194 -12.39 -13.65 6.68
CA VAL A 194 -13.27 -13.98 5.54
C VAL A 194 -12.56 -13.83 4.19
N ARG A 195 -11.62 -12.89 4.06
CA ARG A 195 -10.81 -12.71 2.84
C ARG A 195 -9.69 -13.73 2.72
N LEU A 196 -9.15 -14.20 3.84
CA LEU A 196 -8.25 -15.34 3.84
C LEU A 196 -8.95 -16.63 3.43
N GLN A 197 -10.23 -16.81 3.80
CA GLN A 197 -11.05 -17.91 3.28
C GLN A 197 -11.24 -17.83 1.76
N TYR A 198 -11.40 -16.62 1.20
CA TYR A 198 -11.42 -16.43 -0.25
C TYR A 198 -10.12 -16.93 -0.89
N LEU A 199 -8.95 -16.52 -0.39
CA LEU A 199 -7.65 -16.97 -0.89
C LEU A 199 -7.44 -18.48 -0.70
N ASP A 200 -7.97 -19.08 0.36
CA ASP A 200 -7.90 -20.53 0.55
C ASP A 200 -8.66 -21.30 -0.53
N ILE A 201 -9.80 -20.77 -0.98
CA ILE A 201 -10.54 -21.33 -2.11
C ILE A 201 -9.75 -21.14 -3.41
N VAL A 202 -9.11 -19.98 -3.62
CA VAL A 202 -8.23 -19.73 -4.79
C VAL A 202 -7.15 -20.80 -4.86
N LEU A 203 -6.38 -20.99 -3.78
CA LEU A 203 -5.27 -21.95 -3.74
C LEU A 203 -5.75 -23.38 -3.93
N LYS A 204 -6.86 -23.75 -3.29
CA LYS A 204 -7.47 -25.08 -3.46
C LYS A 204 -7.88 -25.32 -4.91
N THR A 205 -8.61 -24.38 -5.51
CA THR A 205 -9.05 -24.49 -6.91
C THR A 205 -7.87 -24.57 -7.87
N TYR A 206 -6.80 -23.82 -7.61
CA TYR A 206 -5.61 -23.86 -8.45
C TYR A 206 -5.00 -25.27 -8.47
N VAL A 207 -4.82 -25.89 -7.30
CA VAL A 207 -4.31 -27.27 -7.21
C VAL A 207 -5.26 -28.27 -7.89
N GLU A 208 -6.57 -28.16 -7.65
CA GLU A 208 -7.56 -29.05 -8.25
C GLU A 208 -7.59 -28.97 -9.78
N ARG A 209 -7.33 -27.79 -10.36
CA ARG A 209 -7.40 -27.55 -11.80
C ARG A 209 -6.09 -27.83 -12.53
N TYR A 210 -4.95 -27.45 -11.94
CA TYR A 210 -3.66 -27.45 -12.61
C TYR A 210 -2.69 -28.51 -12.07
N GLY A 211 -3.03 -29.19 -10.97
CA GLY A 211 -2.23 -30.27 -10.41
C GLY A 211 -0.93 -29.82 -9.72
N GLU A 212 -0.76 -28.53 -9.49
CA GLU A 212 0.42 -27.92 -8.87
C GLU A 212 0.03 -26.80 -7.88
N PRO A 213 0.91 -26.45 -6.91
CA PRO A 213 0.72 -25.25 -6.10
C PRO A 213 0.72 -23.98 -6.97
N MET A 214 -0.08 -22.98 -6.59
CA MET A 214 -0.11 -21.70 -7.30
C MET A 214 1.27 -21.01 -7.22
N PRO A 215 1.94 -20.75 -8.37
CA PRO A 215 3.22 -20.09 -8.41
C PRO A 215 3.04 -18.59 -8.16
N VAL A 216 3.87 -18.01 -7.31
CA VAL A 216 3.89 -16.57 -7.01
C VAL A 216 5.34 -16.16 -6.83
N ASP A 217 5.71 -14.95 -7.26
CA ASP A 217 6.99 -14.34 -6.86
C ASP A 217 6.81 -13.46 -5.61
N GLY A 218 5.56 -13.14 -5.26
CA GLY A 218 5.19 -12.33 -4.10
C GLY A 218 3.68 -12.26 -3.89
N TRP A 219 3.27 -11.60 -2.81
CA TRP A 219 1.88 -11.29 -2.53
C TRP A 219 1.67 -9.79 -2.41
N ALA A 220 0.55 -9.30 -2.93
CA ALA A 220 0.09 -7.93 -2.73
C ALA A 220 -1.19 -7.94 -1.88
N ILE A 221 -1.33 -6.96 -1.00
CA ILE A 221 -2.55 -6.72 -0.22
C ILE A 221 -2.84 -5.23 -0.14
N HIS A 222 -4.11 -4.90 0.06
CA HIS A 222 -4.52 -3.62 0.61
C HIS A 222 -4.75 -3.77 2.11
N ASN A 223 -4.84 -2.65 2.82
CA ASN A 223 -5.17 -2.66 4.24
C ASN A 223 -5.96 -1.41 4.66
N PHE A 224 -7.03 -1.11 3.92
CA PHE A 224 -8.06 -0.23 4.46
C PHE A 224 -8.90 -1.03 5.44
N ILE A 225 -8.96 -0.56 6.68
CA ILE A 225 -9.81 -1.17 7.69
C ILE A 225 -11.26 -0.81 7.36
N LEU A 226 -11.99 -1.78 6.81
CA LEU A 226 -13.34 -1.59 6.29
C LEU A 226 -14.32 -2.61 6.88
N ASN A 227 -15.58 -2.20 6.99
CA ASN A 227 -16.65 -3.07 7.46
C ASN A 227 -16.98 -4.16 6.43
N GLU A 228 -17.26 -5.37 6.92
CA GLU A 228 -17.59 -6.55 6.13
C GLU A 228 -18.90 -7.12 6.63
N ARG A 229 -19.99 -6.73 5.95
CA ARG A 229 -21.32 -7.31 6.15
C ARG A 229 -21.96 -7.48 4.79
N SER A 230 -22.67 -8.59 4.60
CA SER A 230 -23.26 -8.95 3.31
C SER A 230 -24.38 -7.97 2.93
N CYS A 231 -24.17 -7.15 1.90
CA CYS A 231 -25.24 -6.28 1.38
C CYS A 231 -26.45 -7.10 0.92
N GLY A 232 -26.21 -8.22 0.24
CA GLY A 232 -27.27 -9.09 -0.27
C GLY A 232 -28.12 -9.72 0.84
N HIS A 233 -27.48 -10.22 1.91
CA HIS A 233 -28.20 -10.82 3.04
C HIS A 233 -29.03 -9.79 3.80
N TYR A 234 -28.42 -8.65 4.12
CA TYR A 234 -29.07 -7.61 4.90
C TYR A 234 -30.08 -6.79 4.11
N ALA A 235 -30.09 -6.84 2.77
CA ALA A 235 -31.10 -6.18 1.96
C ALA A 235 -32.54 -6.60 2.32
N ASP A 236 -32.73 -7.80 2.88
CA ASP A 236 -33.99 -8.26 3.45
C ASP A 236 -34.24 -7.66 4.86
N GLU A 237 -35.40 -7.04 5.04
CA GLU A 237 -35.84 -6.47 6.32
C GLU A 237 -35.85 -7.51 7.45
N ALA A 238 -36.18 -8.77 7.15
CA ALA A 238 -36.23 -9.85 8.12
C ALA A 238 -34.85 -10.23 8.69
N ASN A 239 -33.77 -9.92 7.95
CA ASN A 239 -32.41 -10.28 8.31
C ASN A 239 -31.65 -9.17 9.03
N LYS A 240 -32.28 -8.02 9.30
CA LYS A 240 -31.60 -6.88 9.92
C LYS A 240 -31.02 -7.23 11.29
N PRO A 241 -29.75 -6.86 11.55
CA PRO A 241 -29.08 -7.25 12.78
C PRO A 241 -29.56 -6.39 13.95
N ALA A 242 -29.46 -6.90 15.18
CA ALA A 242 -29.92 -6.16 16.37
C ALA A 242 -29.11 -4.88 16.65
N ASP A 243 -27.89 -4.79 16.13
CA ASP A 243 -27.04 -3.59 16.21
C ASP A 243 -27.28 -2.60 15.05
N TYR A 244 -28.36 -2.80 14.28
CA TYR A 244 -28.90 -1.85 13.32
C TYR A 244 -29.48 -0.64 14.04
N ALA A 245 -28.84 0.52 13.89
CA ALA A 245 -29.41 1.80 14.31
C ALA A 245 -30.29 2.38 13.18
N ILE A 246 -31.62 2.33 13.34
CA ILE A 246 -32.51 3.27 12.62
C ILE A 246 -32.26 4.62 13.25
N THR A 247 -31.60 5.51 12.52
CA THR A 247 -31.30 6.84 13.04
C THR A 247 -32.57 7.68 12.91
N LYS A 248 -32.88 8.50 13.93
CA LYS A 248 -34.09 9.35 13.92
C LYS A 248 -34.16 10.28 12.68
N THR A 249 -33.02 10.52 12.04
CA THR A 249 -32.84 11.42 10.90
C THR A 249 -32.88 10.71 9.54
N GLN A 250 -32.81 9.38 9.48
CA GLN A 250 -33.00 8.57 8.27
C GLN A 250 -34.08 7.51 8.53
N PRO A 251 -35.37 7.86 8.40
CA PRO A 251 -36.48 6.94 8.69
C PRO A 251 -36.63 5.82 7.65
N THR A 252 -35.92 5.88 6.53
CA THR A 252 -35.93 4.86 5.48
C THR A 252 -34.71 3.97 5.58
N TYR A 253 -34.92 2.66 5.40
CA TYR A 253 -33.84 1.69 5.33
C TYR A 253 -32.80 2.08 4.28
N ASN A 254 -31.56 2.31 4.72
CA ASN A 254 -30.41 2.43 3.84
C ASN A 254 -29.50 1.23 4.11
N SER A 255 -29.64 0.16 3.31
CA SER A 255 -28.76 -1.01 3.34
C SER A 255 -27.28 -0.61 3.30
N GLY A 256 -26.97 0.54 2.70
CA GLY A 256 -25.64 1.15 2.68
C GLY A 256 -25.06 1.54 4.04
N LEU A 257 -25.82 1.55 5.14
CA LEU A 257 -25.29 1.77 6.50
C LEU A 257 -24.89 0.48 7.22
N VAL A 258 -25.45 -0.67 6.82
CA VAL A 258 -25.11 -1.98 7.42
C VAL A 258 -23.92 -2.60 6.70
N CYS A 259 -23.95 -2.59 5.37
CA CYS A 259 -22.94 -3.22 4.52
C CYS A 259 -21.97 -2.22 3.87
N TRP A 260 -21.74 -1.08 4.53
CA TRP A 260 -20.71 -0.13 4.09
C TRP A 260 -19.32 -0.79 4.11
N GLY A 261 -18.36 -0.19 3.40
CA GLY A 261 -16.97 -0.66 3.42
C GLY A 261 -16.68 -1.70 2.34
N ALA A 262 -16.32 -2.91 2.78
CA ALA A 262 -15.71 -3.97 1.99
C ALA A 262 -16.69 -5.09 1.56
N ASP A 263 -17.85 -5.21 2.21
CA ASP A 263 -18.81 -6.31 2.00
C ASP A 263 -18.14 -7.70 2.18
N ILE A 264 -18.87 -8.79 1.88
CA ILE A 264 -18.35 -10.16 1.88
C ILE A 264 -17.80 -10.51 0.50
N PRO A 265 -16.66 -11.23 0.39
CA PRO A 265 -16.09 -11.62 -0.89
C PRO A 265 -17.06 -12.37 -1.82
N PRO A 266 -16.96 -12.19 -3.15
CA PRO A 266 -17.79 -12.91 -4.11
C PRO A 266 -17.67 -14.42 -3.94
N GLY A 267 -18.82 -15.12 -3.88
CA GLY A 267 -18.87 -16.58 -3.78
C GLY A 267 -18.72 -17.17 -2.38
N LEU A 268 -18.56 -16.34 -1.34
CA LEU A 268 -18.61 -16.80 0.06
C LEU A 268 -20.02 -16.66 0.64
N THR A 269 -20.33 -17.51 1.62
CA THR A 269 -21.64 -17.55 2.31
C THR A 269 -21.65 -16.87 3.66
N ALA A 270 -20.52 -16.30 4.09
CA ALA A 270 -20.46 -15.52 5.32
C ALA A 270 -21.44 -14.34 5.25
N VAL A 271 -22.06 -14.00 6.37
CA VAL A 271 -22.93 -12.82 6.46
C VAL A 271 -22.19 -11.63 7.07
N ASP A 272 -21.23 -11.90 7.95
CA ASP A 272 -20.39 -10.93 8.64
C ASP A 272 -18.93 -11.37 8.61
N GLY A 273 -18.02 -10.40 8.47
CA GLY A 273 -16.57 -10.53 8.64
C GLY A 273 -16.09 -9.60 9.75
N LEU A 274 -15.17 -8.67 9.43
CA LEU A 274 -14.85 -7.55 10.31
C LEU A 274 -16.04 -6.56 10.37
N VAL A 275 -16.75 -6.52 11.49
CA VAL A 275 -17.86 -5.57 11.69
C VAL A 275 -17.33 -4.28 12.30
N ILE A 276 -17.63 -3.14 11.67
CA ILE A 276 -17.39 -1.79 12.21
C ILE A 276 -18.72 -1.05 12.27
N ARG A 277 -19.23 -0.87 13.49
CA ARG A 277 -20.56 -0.31 13.74
C ARG A 277 -20.58 1.21 13.62
N ILE A 278 -21.56 1.68 12.87
CA ILE A 278 -21.91 3.09 12.80
C ILE A 278 -23.13 3.32 13.69
N TYR A 279 -23.03 4.26 14.62
CA TYR A 279 -24.16 4.76 15.39
C TYR A 279 -24.46 6.19 14.94
N GLU A 280 -25.73 6.59 14.83
CA GLU A 280 -26.10 8.00 14.75
C GLU A 280 -27.07 8.41 15.88
N PRO A 281 -26.81 9.53 16.58
CA PRO A 281 -25.58 10.31 16.50
C PRO A 281 -24.36 9.42 16.82
N PHE A 282 -23.14 9.80 16.39
CA PHE A 282 -21.89 9.00 16.55
C PHE A 282 -21.51 8.63 18.00
N TYR A 283 -22.43 8.88 18.92
CA TYR A 283 -22.53 8.43 20.28
C TYR A 283 -23.99 8.06 20.58
N ASP A 284 -24.26 6.83 20.98
CA ASP A 284 -25.56 6.40 21.50
C ASP A 284 -25.64 6.71 23.01
N PRO A 285 -26.50 7.65 23.46
CA PRO A 285 -26.62 8.01 24.87
C PRO A 285 -27.32 6.93 25.72
N GLN A 286 -28.07 6.00 25.12
CA GLN A 286 -28.77 4.92 25.84
C GLN A 286 -27.81 3.78 26.17
N THR A 287 -26.98 3.39 25.20
CA THR A 287 -25.98 2.33 25.39
C THR A 287 -24.60 2.84 25.81
N ARG A 288 -24.39 4.16 25.80
CA ARG A 288 -23.10 4.84 26.02
C ARG A 288 -21.99 4.34 25.09
N LYS A 289 -22.36 3.94 23.87
CA LYS A 289 -21.40 3.45 22.85
C LYS A 289 -21.11 4.53 21.82
N TYR A 290 -19.83 4.72 21.52
CA TYR A 290 -19.39 5.54 20.39
C TYR A 290 -19.34 4.71 19.13
N SER A 291 -19.48 5.37 17.97
CA SER A 291 -19.27 4.71 16.69
C SER A 291 -17.88 4.09 16.64
N GLU A 292 -17.78 2.91 16.03
CA GLU A 292 -16.53 2.19 15.82
C GLU A 292 -15.78 2.71 14.58
N LEU A 293 -16.27 3.75 13.90
CA LEU A 293 -15.58 4.39 12.77
C LEU A 293 -14.10 4.70 13.05
N PRO A 294 -13.67 5.16 14.24
CA PRO A 294 -12.25 5.37 14.53
C PRO A 294 -11.35 4.13 14.30
N LEU A 295 -11.90 2.91 14.31
CA LEU A 295 -11.16 1.69 13.96
C LEU A 295 -10.58 1.76 12.55
N THR A 296 -11.20 2.51 11.63
CA THR A 296 -10.71 2.67 10.24
C THR A 296 -9.34 3.37 10.13
N ALA A 297 -8.86 3.97 11.22
CA ALA A 297 -7.52 4.55 11.36
C ALA A 297 -6.81 4.06 12.63
N ASP A 298 -7.09 2.82 13.08
CA ASP A 298 -6.46 2.24 14.27
C ASP A 298 -5.17 1.46 13.90
N ILE A 299 -4.04 1.88 14.46
CA ILE A 299 -2.73 1.27 14.17
C ILE A 299 -2.62 -0.17 14.67
N ASN A 300 -3.32 -0.54 15.76
CA ASN A 300 -3.23 -1.90 16.29
C ASN A 300 -3.98 -2.88 15.39
N LEU A 301 -5.17 -2.51 14.94
CA LEU A 301 -5.93 -3.31 14.00
C LEU A 301 -5.20 -3.40 12.65
N PHE A 302 -4.62 -2.29 12.17
CA PHE A 302 -3.75 -2.30 10.99
C PHE A 302 -2.60 -3.32 11.12
N ALA A 303 -1.87 -3.30 12.24
CA ALA A 303 -0.76 -4.22 12.50
C ALA A 303 -1.23 -5.68 12.63
N GLN A 304 -2.35 -5.93 13.30
CA GLN A 304 -2.95 -7.26 13.42
C GLN A 304 -3.29 -7.85 12.04
N GLN A 305 -3.78 -7.02 11.13
CA GLN A 305 -4.07 -7.41 9.75
C GLN A 305 -2.80 -7.85 8.99
N ILE A 306 -1.71 -7.09 9.09
CA ILE A 306 -0.41 -7.47 8.49
C ILE A 306 0.11 -8.80 9.08
N VAL A 307 0.10 -8.94 10.41
CA VAL A 307 0.54 -10.17 11.08
C VAL A 307 -0.34 -11.36 10.67
N ARG A 308 -1.66 -11.17 10.54
CA ARG A 308 -2.58 -12.21 10.11
C ARG A 308 -2.26 -12.70 8.69
N PHE A 309 -1.99 -11.78 7.76
CA PHE A 309 -1.59 -12.16 6.41
C PHE A 309 -0.26 -12.90 6.39
N ARG A 310 0.73 -12.43 7.17
CA ARG A 310 2.02 -13.10 7.28
C ARG A 310 1.94 -14.48 7.93
N GLN A 311 1.06 -14.65 8.92
CA GLN A 311 0.75 -15.98 9.46
C GLN A 311 0.14 -16.89 8.39
N TRP A 312 -0.82 -16.37 7.62
CA TRP A 312 -1.43 -17.11 6.51
C TRP A 312 -0.40 -17.52 5.44
N MET A 313 0.53 -16.63 5.09
CA MET A 313 1.67 -16.92 4.20
C MET A 313 2.58 -18.01 4.80
N TYR A 314 2.95 -17.89 6.07
CA TYR A 314 3.80 -18.86 6.77
C TYR A 314 3.17 -20.27 6.75
N ASP A 315 1.88 -20.36 7.08
CA ASP A 315 1.15 -21.63 7.15
C ASP A 315 1.06 -22.34 5.77
N ARG A 316 1.31 -21.60 4.68
CA ARG A 316 1.24 -22.08 3.29
C ARG A 316 2.62 -22.13 2.61
N GLY A 317 3.70 -21.93 3.35
CA GLY A 317 5.07 -22.01 2.81
C GLY A 317 5.53 -20.77 2.03
N TYR A 318 4.81 -19.65 2.11
CA TYR A 318 5.14 -18.41 1.41
C TYR A 318 6.06 -17.46 2.21
N THR A 319 6.66 -17.88 3.32
CA THR A 319 7.55 -17.03 4.16
C THR A 319 8.72 -16.42 3.38
N ASN A 320 9.24 -17.15 2.38
CA ASN A 320 10.32 -16.69 1.51
C ASN A 320 9.83 -15.85 0.32
N HIS A 321 8.61 -15.30 0.38
CA HIS A 321 8.09 -14.40 -0.63
C HIS A 321 7.87 -12.99 -0.03
N PRO A 322 8.18 -11.93 -0.80
CA PRO A 322 7.90 -10.56 -0.39
C PRO A 322 6.38 -10.32 -0.27
N LEU A 323 6.01 -9.43 0.66
CA LEU A 323 4.66 -8.90 0.80
C LEU A 323 4.66 -7.41 0.47
N TYR A 324 3.87 -7.01 -0.52
CA TYR A 324 3.64 -5.62 -0.89
C TYR A 324 2.31 -5.17 -0.29
N LEU A 325 2.35 -4.05 0.42
CA LEU A 325 1.16 -3.32 0.81
C LEU A 325 0.88 -2.29 -0.29
N SER A 326 0.17 -2.72 -1.32
CA SER A 326 -0.03 -1.94 -2.56
C SER A 326 -1.03 -0.81 -2.42
N GLU A 327 -1.83 -0.80 -1.36
CA GLU A 327 -2.72 0.33 -1.06
C GLU A 327 -3.13 0.32 0.41
N TYR A 328 -3.02 1.47 1.07
CA TYR A 328 -3.63 1.70 2.37
C TYR A 328 -3.70 3.20 2.67
N GLY A 329 -4.41 3.55 3.73
CA GLY A 329 -4.54 4.92 4.20
C GLY A 329 -5.80 5.09 5.04
N VAL A 330 -6.32 6.32 5.09
CA VAL A 330 -7.58 6.64 5.74
C VAL A 330 -8.55 7.14 4.68
N LEU A 331 -9.61 6.37 4.38
CA LEU A 331 -10.58 6.76 3.34
C LEU A 331 -11.62 7.76 3.84
N LEU A 332 -12.01 7.66 5.12
CA LEU A 332 -13.13 8.43 5.65
C LEU A 332 -12.81 9.93 5.69
N PRO A 333 -13.66 10.78 5.08
CA PRO A 333 -13.43 12.23 5.06
C PRO A 333 -13.52 12.90 6.43
N GLU A 334 -12.98 14.12 6.52
CA GLU A 334 -12.98 14.93 7.74
C GLU A 334 -14.38 15.15 8.35
N ARG A 335 -15.43 15.21 7.53
CA ARG A 335 -16.83 15.32 7.99
C ARG A 335 -17.28 14.17 8.91
N PHE A 336 -16.55 13.05 8.92
CA PHE A 336 -16.77 11.91 9.84
C PHE A 336 -15.80 11.92 11.04
N GLY A 337 -15.08 13.02 11.27
CA GLY A 337 -14.14 13.18 12.38
C GLY A 337 -12.68 12.88 12.06
N PHE A 338 -12.34 12.53 10.82
CA PHE A 338 -10.98 12.22 10.38
C PHE A 338 -10.22 13.47 9.97
N THR A 339 -9.90 14.30 10.96
CA THR A 339 -9.12 15.53 10.75
C THR A 339 -7.72 15.23 10.21
N THR A 340 -7.07 16.23 9.62
CA THR A 340 -5.66 16.14 9.20
C THR A 340 -4.75 15.56 10.28
N SER A 341 -4.95 15.92 11.55
CA SER A 341 -4.12 15.41 12.65
C SER A 341 -4.27 13.89 12.83
N ILE A 342 -5.46 13.33 12.65
CA ILE A 342 -5.70 11.89 12.77
C ILE A 342 -5.06 11.17 11.58
N VAL A 343 -5.25 11.68 10.37
CA VAL A 343 -4.68 11.08 9.15
C VAL A 343 -3.15 11.11 9.18
N ASN A 344 -2.54 12.24 9.53
CA ASN A 344 -1.09 12.37 9.63
C ASN A 344 -0.51 11.51 10.75
N LYS A 345 -1.21 11.39 11.89
CA LYS A 345 -0.80 10.47 12.96
C LYS A 345 -0.80 9.02 12.46
N PHE A 346 -1.87 8.59 11.80
CA PHE A 346 -1.96 7.23 11.24
C PHE A 346 -0.89 6.97 10.18
N MET A 347 -0.63 7.92 9.28
CA MET A 347 0.46 7.84 8.31
C MET A 347 1.82 7.64 8.99
N THR A 348 2.15 8.47 9.97
CA THR A 348 3.43 8.38 10.69
C THR A 348 3.55 7.08 11.49
N ASP A 349 2.48 6.67 12.18
CA ASP A 349 2.47 5.43 12.96
C ASP A 349 2.64 4.19 12.06
N THR A 350 1.98 4.17 10.90
CA THR A 350 2.10 3.07 9.94
C THR A 350 3.47 3.03 9.28
N PHE A 351 4.06 4.17 8.91
CA PHE A 351 5.45 4.19 8.42
C PHE A 351 6.43 3.65 9.46
N ASN A 352 6.31 4.08 10.72
CA ASN A 352 7.13 3.57 11.81
C ASN A 352 6.99 2.06 11.97
N TYR A 353 5.76 1.53 11.93
CA TYR A 353 5.50 0.10 12.00
C TYR A 353 6.09 -0.66 10.79
N LEU A 354 5.82 -0.21 9.57
CA LEU A 354 6.18 -0.90 8.33
C LEU A 354 7.69 -0.94 8.09
N LEU A 355 8.43 0.09 8.54
CA LEU A 355 9.88 0.15 8.39
C LEU A 355 10.64 -0.66 9.43
N ASN A 356 10.11 -0.78 10.65
CA ASN A 356 10.87 -1.28 11.79
C ASN A 356 10.41 -2.66 12.29
N THR A 357 9.22 -3.13 11.92
CA THR A 357 8.69 -4.39 12.46
C THR A 357 9.32 -5.59 11.76
N THR A 358 9.97 -6.43 12.55
CA THR A 358 10.54 -7.71 12.12
C THR A 358 9.99 -8.86 12.95
N ASP A 359 9.88 -10.03 12.35
CA ASP A 359 9.53 -11.27 13.05
C ASP A 359 10.31 -12.43 12.43
N ALA A 360 11.15 -13.11 13.22
CA ALA A 360 12.03 -14.17 12.70
C ALA A 360 11.28 -15.38 12.11
N ARG A 361 10.01 -15.56 12.46
CA ARG A 361 9.15 -16.64 11.95
C ARG A 361 8.32 -16.19 10.77
N LEU A 362 7.74 -14.99 10.84
CA LEU A 362 6.74 -14.50 9.89
C LEU A 362 7.31 -13.57 8.81
N GLY A 363 8.46 -12.97 9.06
CA GLY A 363 9.06 -11.99 8.18
C GLY A 363 9.86 -12.60 7.02
N TYR A 364 10.08 -11.79 5.99
CA TYR A 364 10.83 -12.22 4.81
C TYR A 364 12.35 -12.22 5.09
N PRO A 365 13.04 -13.37 5.09
CA PRO A 365 14.43 -13.46 5.55
C PRO A 365 15.41 -12.61 4.75
N ALA A 366 15.24 -12.53 3.43
CA ALA A 366 16.11 -11.71 2.56
C ALA A 366 15.99 -10.21 2.83
N ASP A 367 14.97 -9.79 3.57
CA ASP A 367 14.74 -8.41 3.98
C ASP A 367 14.82 -8.21 5.51
N ASN A 368 15.79 -8.89 6.15
CA ASN A 368 16.01 -8.86 7.59
C ASN A 368 14.73 -9.18 8.40
N TYR A 369 13.94 -10.13 7.90
CA TYR A 369 12.70 -10.59 8.54
C TYR A 369 11.65 -9.47 8.71
N ARG A 370 11.66 -8.44 7.86
CA ARG A 370 10.59 -7.45 7.85
C ARG A 370 9.28 -8.03 7.33
N LEU A 371 8.18 -7.54 7.90
CA LEU A 371 6.84 -8.00 7.55
C LEU A 371 6.31 -7.41 6.23
N VAL A 372 6.82 -6.29 5.73
CA VAL A 372 6.38 -5.68 4.46
C VAL A 372 7.59 -5.13 3.71
N GLN A 373 7.70 -5.45 2.42
CA GLN A 373 8.86 -5.08 1.60
C GLN A 373 8.65 -3.74 0.89
N ARG A 374 7.43 -3.46 0.46
CA ARG A 374 7.05 -2.19 -0.16
C ARG A 374 5.67 -1.75 0.32
N LEU A 375 5.50 -0.45 0.57
CA LEU A 375 4.27 0.19 1.00
C LEU A 375 3.87 1.27 -0.01
N SER A 376 2.57 1.41 -0.27
CA SER A 376 2.04 2.45 -1.13
C SER A 376 0.88 3.17 -0.46
N TRP A 377 1.05 4.48 -0.24
CA TRP A 377 0.04 5.32 0.37
C TRP A 377 -1.00 5.76 -0.68
N TYR A 378 -2.27 5.61 -0.34
CA TYR A 378 -3.38 6.13 -1.12
C TYR A 378 -3.71 7.56 -0.69
N SER A 379 -3.53 8.58 -1.54
CA SER A 379 -3.11 8.59 -2.95
C SER A 379 -2.52 9.96 -3.34
N THR A 380 -2.14 10.18 -4.60
CA THR A 380 -1.77 11.52 -5.10
C THR A 380 -2.90 12.52 -4.91
N VAL A 381 -4.06 12.28 -5.53
CA VAL A 381 -5.26 13.09 -5.35
C VAL A 381 -6.50 12.23 -5.55
N ASP A 382 -7.43 12.28 -4.60
CA ASP A 382 -8.78 11.73 -4.73
C ASP A 382 -9.77 12.57 -3.90
N PRO A 383 -10.68 13.32 -4.52
CA PRO A 383 -11.64 14.18 -3.81
C PRO A 383 -12.78 13.40 -3.13
N GLY A 384 -12.95 12.11 -3.42
CA GLY A 384 -13.93 11.23 -2.80
C GLY A 384 -13.50 10.73 -1.42
N PHE A 385 -12.19 10.69 -1.19
CA PHE A 385 -11.58 10.10 0.00
C PHE A 385 -10.62 11.07 0.70
N ASN A 386 -10.17 10.69 1.89
CA ASN A 386 -9.16 11.42 2.65
C ASN A 386 -7.75 10.92 2.26
N GLY A 387 -6.71 11.54 2.81
CA GLY A 387 -5.33 11.07 2.61
C GLY A 387 -4.63 11.54 1.33
N SER A 388 -5.30 12.30 0.45
CA SER A 388 -4.68 12.89 -0.75
C SER A 388 -3.39 13.65 -0.40
N LEU A 389 -2.28 13.31 -1.05
CA LEU A 389 -0.98 13.97 -0.83
C LEU A 389 -0.90 15.34 -1.51
N TYR A 390 -1.73 15.57 -2.51
CA TYR A 390 -1.84 16.84 -3.23
C TYR A 390 -3.25 17.39 -3.17
N THR A 391 -3.35 18.71 -3.28
CA THR A 391 -4.61 19.41 -3.51
C THR A 391 -4.51 20.19 -4.81
N SER A 392 -5.61 20.24 -5.56
CA SER A 392 -5.71 21.06 -6.77
C SER A 392 -5.88 22.53 -6.41
N LEU A 393 -5.21 23.40 -7.15
CA LEU A 393 -5.40 24.86 -7.15
C LEU A 393 -6.46 25.31 -8.18
N SER A 394 -6.99 24.37 -8.96
CA SER A 394 -8.06 24.59 -9.93
C SER A 394 -9.44 24.53 -9.27
N ASN A 395 -10.47 24.99 -9.99
CA ASN A 395 -11.87 24.80 -9.61
C ASN A 395 -12.36 23.35 -9.80
N VAL A 396 -11.60 22.52 -10.51
CA VAL A 396 -11.85 21.09 -10.64
C VAL A 396 -10.85 20.35 -9.75
N PRO A 397 -11.28 19.66 -8.67
CA PRO A 397 -10.38 19.10 -7.66
C PRO A 397 -9.34 18.07 -8.15
N THR A 398 -9.51 17.54 -9.36
CA THR A 398 -8.61 16.57 -9.99
C THR A 398 -7.78 17.17 -11.12
N GLN A 399 -7.80 18.49 -11.34
CA GLN A 399 -7.04 19.13 -12.43
C GLN A 399 -5.83 19.91 -11.89
N PRO A 400 -4.71 19.96 -12.62
CA PRO A 400 -3.56 20.78 -12.25
C PRO A 400 -3.88 22.29 -12.30
N PRO A 401 -3.02 23.16 -11.73
CA PRO A 401 -1.81 22.80 -10.99
C PRO A 401 -2.12 22.25 -9.59
N PHE A 402 -1.21 21.43 -9.07
CA PHE A 402 -1.31 20.83 -7.74
C PHE A 402 -0.27 21.43 -6.78
N GLU A 403 -0.61 21.44 -5.50
CA GLU A 403 0.34 21.72 -4.41
C GLU A 403 0.25 20.63 -3.34
N LEU A 404 1.29 20.48 -2.51
CA LEU A 404 1.28 19.52 -1.41
C LEU A 404 0.15 19.85 -0.44
N SER A 405 -0.65 18.84 -0.13
CA SER A 405 -1.63 18.91 0.94
C SER A 405 -0.94 18.82 2.32
N PRO A 406 -1.67 19.03 3.43
CA PRO A 406 -1.14 18.74 4.76
C PRO A 406 -0.69 17.28 4.96
N MET A 407 -1.26 16.32 4.23
CA MET A 407 -0.82 14.92 4.24
C MET A 407 0.45 14.74 3.40
N GLY A 408 0.55 15.39 2.24
CA GLY A 408 1.77 15.43 1.43
C GLY A 408 2.95 16.02 2.18
N ALA A 409 2.75 17.13 2.87
CA ALA A 409 3.76 17.76 3.72
C ALA A 409 4.22 16.84 4.86
N ASN A 410 3.33 16.04 5.45
CA ASN A 410 3.70 15.06 6.47
C ASN A 410 4.53 13.91 5.89
N TYR A 411 4.15 13.40 4.72
CA TYR A 411 4.91 12.38 3.99
C TYR A 411 6.33 12.87 3.65
N GLN A 412 6.43 14.07 3.06
CA GLN A 412 7.70 14.73 2.75
C GLN A 412 8.55 14.91 4.02
N ALA A 413 7.97 15.43 5.10
CA ALA A 413 8.69 15.65 6.36
C ALA A 413 9.19 14.33 6.98
N TYR A 414 8.42 13.25 6.85
CA TYR A 414 8.83 11.92 7.34
C TYR A 414 9.98 11.33 6.54
N THR A 415 9.94 11.47 5.21
CA THR A 415 10.93 10.85 4.30
C THR A 415 12.21 11.67 4.17
N ALA A 416 12.16 13.00 4.33
CA ALA A 416 13.32 13.89 4.24
C ALA A 416 14.55 13.44 5.07
N PRO A 417 14.43 13.07 6.36
CA PRO A 417 15.59 12.68 7.16
C PRO A 417 16.11 11.24 6.92
N ILE A 418 15.45 10.44 6.07
CA ILE A 418 15.83 9.02 5.89
C ILE A 418 17.06 8.92 4.99
N THR A 419 18.18 8.43 5.54
CA THR A 419 19.38 8.13 4.77
C THR A 419 19.21 6.82 3.99
N VAL A 420 19.53 6.83 2.70
CA VAL A 420 19.58 5.59 1.90
C VAL A 420 20.87 4.86 2.22
N THR A 421 20.76 3.66 2.76
CA THR A 421 21.89 2.76 2.95
C THR A 421 21.79 1.61 1.95
N THR A 422 22.75 1.53 1.05
CA THR A 422 22.86 0.42 0.10
C THR A 422 23.59 -0.72 0.77
N SER A 423 22.84 -1.68 1.31
CA SER A 423 23.41 -2.94 1.81
C SER A 423 23.40 -3.98 0.69
N VAL A 424 24.58 -4.42 0.25
CA VAL A 424 24.71 -5.55 -0.67
C VAL A 424 24.63 -6.83 0.14
N SER A 425 23.61 -7.66 -0.12
CA SER A 425 23.51 -9.02 0.41
C SER A 425 23.58 -10.00 -0.75
N LEU A 426 24.57 -10.89 -0.73
CA LEU A 426 24.64 -12.03 -1.64
C LEU A 426 23.62 -13.06 -1.16
N THR A 427 22.47 -13.12 -1.84
CA THR A 427 21.40 -14.09 -1.52
C THR A 427 21.73 -15.49 -2.02
N GLU A 428 22.56 -15.61 -3.06
CA GLU A 428 23.00 -16.90 -3.61
C GLU A 428 24.38 -16.77 -4.27
N LEU A 429 25.31 -17.67 -3.92
CA LEU A 429 26.60 -17.83 -4.58
C LEU A 429 26.75 -19.30 -4.98
N ALA A 430 26.55 -19.59 -6.27
CA ALA A 430 26.79 -20.92 -6.83
C ALA A 430 28.14 -20.93 -7.55
N ILE A 431 29.08 -21.75 -7.07
CA ILE A 431 30.30 -22.10 -7.80
C ILE A 431 29.97 -23.36 -8.60
N ILE A 432 29.84 -23.23 -9.93
CA ILE A 432 29.70 -24.37 -10.83
C ILE A 432 31.11 -24.89 -11.14
N PRO A 433 31.50 -26.10 -10.71
CA PRO A 433 32.78 -26.68 -11.10
C PRO A 433 32.78 -26.90 -12.62
N GLY A 434 33.85 -26.47 -13.29
CA GLY A 434 33.98 -26.66 -14.74
C GLY A 434 33.86 -28.13 -15.12
N SER A 435 32.98 -28.44 -16.07
CA SER A 435 32.91 -29.76 -16.69
C SER A 435 34.16 -29.98 -17.53
N VAL A 436 34.88 -31.08 -17.25
CA VAL A 436 35.93 -31.56 -18.14
C VAL A 436 35.24 -32.10 -19.39
N LEU A 437 35.39 -31.43 -20.52
CA LEU A 437 35.04 -31.99 -21.82
C LEU A 437 35.97 -33.19 -22.07
N SER A 438 35.45 -34.41 -21.94
CA SER A 438 36.13 -35.59 -22.46
C SER A 438 36.08 -35.52 -23.99
N THR A 439 37.26 -35.43 -24.61
CA THR A 439 37.48 -35.55 -26.06
C THR A 439 37.06 -36.91 -26.61
#